data_AF-A0A961WD15-F1
#
_entry.id   AF-A0A961WD15-F1
#
_cell.length_a   1.000
_cell.length_b   1.000
_cell.length_c   1.000
_cell.angle_alpha   90.00
_cell.angle_beta   90.00
_cell.angle_gamma   90.00
#
_symmetry.space_group_name_H-M   'P 1'
#
loop_
_entity.id
_entity.type
_entity.pdbx_description
1 polymer ?
#
loop_
_entity_poly.entity_id
_entity_poly.type
_entity_poly.pdbx_seq_one_letter_code
_entity_poly.pdbx_strand_id
1 'polypeptide(L)'
;MRRAIKCKRIIDGKTYNTETATQLAGWDDDNREYGPYDTGRFLFQTRPGAFFLYSYCDGMGEDDFEKIEPLTPEQARKWLEENQSSNVDLIEQLFGEMPEAGSGEVKYTLRMPESLRDRLTARARANEQSLNAWIIRCLESCASADATETEIPPMTGLKGNRRMGYRTK
;
A
#
# COMPACT_ATOMS: atom_id res chain seq x y z
N MET A 1 19.07 2.05 26.72
CA MET A 1 17.65 2.46 26.59
C MET A 1 17.46 2.91 25.14
N ARG A 2 16.50 2.36 24.40
CA ARG A 2 16.22 2.82 23.02
C ARG A 2 15.77 4.28 23.06
N ARG A 3 16.41 5.15 22.28
CA ARG A 3 16.04 6.57 22.14
C ARG A 3 14.62 6.65 21.61
N ALA A 4 13.77 7.46 22.24
CA ALA A 4 12.44 7.73 21.69
C ALA A 4 12.59 8.64 20.46
N ILE A 5 12.48 8.06 19.26
CA ILE A 5 12.57 8.79 17.99
C ILE A 5 11.31 9.66 17.83
N LYS A 6 11.47 10.97 17.91
CA LYS A 6 10.38 11.94 17.75
C LYS A 6 10.66 12.87 16.58
N CYS A 7 10.21 12.47 15.40
CA CYS A 7 10.33 13.27 14.19
C CYS A 7 8.98 13.35 13.46
N LYS A 8 8.61 14.56 13.06
CA LYS A 8 7.40 14.83 12.29
C LYS A 8 7.70 15.81 11.16
N ARG A 9 7.36 15.43 9.92
CA ARG A 9 7.57 16.24 8.72
C ARG A 9 6.35 16.17 7.80
N ILE A 10 6.14 17.23 7.02
CA ILE A 10 5.20 17.25 5.91
C ILE A 10 6.02 17.21 4.62
N ILE A 11 5.77 16.22 3.78
CA ILE A 11 6.46 16.02 2.49
C ILE A 11 5.36 15.77 1.45
N ASP A 12 5.34 16.56 0.37
CA ASP A 12 4.34 16.51 -0.69
C ASP A 12 2.88 16.52 -0.17
N GLY A 13 2.61 17.36 0.83
CA GLY A 13 1.28 17.48 1.45
C GLY A 13 0.89 16.30 2.35
N LYS A 14 1.76 15.30 2.54
CA LYS A 14 1.52 14.14 3.40
C LYS A 14 2.32 14.28 4.69
N THR A 15 1.68 13.93 5.82
CA THR A 15 2.33 13.98 7.14
C THR A 15 2.99 12.63 7.46
N TYR A 16 4.26 12.68 7.84
CA TYR A 16 5.04 11.56 8.34
C TYR A 16 5.40 11.83 9.80
N ASN A 17 5.13 10.89 10.69
CA ASN A 17 5.30 11.06 12.13
C ASN A 17 5.71 9.74 12.78
N THR A 18 6.94 9.70 13.32
CA THR A 18 7.50 8.52 13.99
C THR A 18 6.77 8.16 15.28
N GLU A 19 6.11 9.11 15.96
CA GLU A 19 5.38 8.86 17.20
C GLU A 19 4.05 8.11 16.97
N THR A 20 3.45 8.28 15.79
CA THR A 20 2.16 7.64 15.46
C THR A 20 2.28 6.48 14.48
N ALA A 21 3.44 6.34 13.86
CA ALA A 21 3.78 5.27 12.94
C ALA A 21 4.32 4.06 13.71
N THR A 22 4.18 2.89 13.11
CA THR A 22 4.76 1.65 13.63
C THR A 22 6.19 1.53 13.10
N GLN A 23 7.17 1.41 13.99
CA GLN A 23 8.53 1.03 13.61
C GLN A 23 8.54 -0.44 13.21
N LEU A 24 8.94 -0.74 11.99
CA LEU A 24 9.00 -2.10 11.46
C LEU A 24 10.35 -2.74 11.72
N ALA A 25 11.42 -1.99 11.46
CA ALA A 25 12.79 -2.45 11.56
C ALA A 25 13.75 -1.26 11.63
N GLY A 26 15.00 -1.53 12.02
CA GLY A 26 16.05 -0.53 12.07
C GLY A 26 17.09 -0.83 13.13
N TRP A 27 18.17 -0.08 13.06
CA TRP A 27 19.26 -0.17 14.01
C TRP A 27 19.79 1.23 14.31
N ASP A 28 20.27 1.38 15.54
CA ASP A 28 21.24 2.41 15.88
C ASP A 28 22.61 1.83 15.53
N ASP A 29 23.46 2.63 14.89
CA ASP A 29 24.87 2.33 14.70
C ASP A 29 25.63 3.11 15.78
N ASP A 30 25.98 2.39 16.83
CA ASP A 30 26.78 2.86 17.96
C ASP A 30 28.27 2.52 17.78
N ASN A 31 28.70 2.21 16.55
CA ASN A 31 30.06 1.83 16.27
C ASN A 31 31.04 2.99 16.47
N ARG A 32 31.58 3.06 17.69
CA ARG A 32 32.59 4.03 18.11
C ARG A 32 33.94 3.89 17.40
N GLU A 33 34.16 2.84 16.61
CA GLU A 33 35.38 2.67 15.81
C GLU A 33 35.54 3.79 14.79
N TYR A 34 34.43 4.30 14.25
CA TYR A 34 34.46 5.36 13.24
C TYR A 34 34.35 6.76 13.82
N GLY A 35 34.04 6.94 15.11
CA GLY A 35 34.03 8.22 15.82
C GLY A 35 32.95 8.31 16.92
N PRO A 36 32.86 9.44 17.65
CA PRO A 36 31.96 9.61 18.79
C PRO A 36 30.53 10.04 18.38
N TYR A 37 30.05 9.59 17.22
CA TYR A 37 28.76 9.98 16.66
C TYR A 37 27.79 8.81 16.65
N ASP A 38 26.54 9.12 16.98
CA ASP A 38 25.45 8.16 16.92
C ASP A 38 24.73 8.33 15.58
N THR A 39 24.62 7.26 14.81
CA THR A 39 23.80 7.26 13.61
C THR A 39 22.75 6.17 13.69
N GLY A 40 21.71 6.24 12.87
CA GLY A 40 20.69 5.19 12.88
C GLY A 40 19.75 5.30 11.70
N ARG A 41 19.15 4.15 11.33
CA ARG A 41 18.20 4.06 10.21
C ARG A 41 17.05 3.14 10.59
N PHE A 42 15.83 3.64 10.40
CA PHE A 42 14.61 3.01 10.87
C PHE A 42 13.50 3.10 9.83
N LEU A 43 12.94 1.96 9.47
CA LEU A 43 11.79 1.86 8.59
C LEU A 43 10.49 1.95 9.40
N PHE A 44 9.63 2.87 9.01
CA PHE A 44 8.32 3.08 9.64
C PHE A 44 7.18 2.87 8.65
N GLN A 45 6.04 2.45 9.20
CA GLN A 45 4.77 2.41 8.49
C GLN A 45 3.74 3.30 9.21
N THR A 46 3.19 4.27 8.49
CA THR A 46 2.08 5.10 8.98
C THR A 46 0.80 4.27 9.14
N ARG A 47 -0.17 4.76 9.93
CA ARG A 47 -1.47 4.07 10.10
C ARG A 47 -2.21 3.82 8.76
N PRO A 48 -2.20 4.74 7.78
CA PRO A 48 -2.74 4.50 6.44
C PRO A 48 -1.86 3.62 5.55
N GLY A 49 -0.74 3.08 6.04
CA GLY A 49 0.13 2.12 5.37
C GLY A 49 1.19 2.72 4.44
N ALA A 50 1.39 4.04 4.42
CA ALA A 50 2.54 4.63 3.73
C ALA A 50 3.84 4.35 4.51
N PHE A 51 4.91 4.04 3.79
CA PHE A 51 6.23 3.73 4.35
C PHE A 51 7.15 4.95 4.28
N PHE A 52 8.08 5.04 5.21
CA PHE A 52 9.15 6.03 5.18
C PHE A 52 10.35 5.55 5.98
N LEU A 53 11.54 5.96 5.54
CA LEU A 53 12.79 5.76 6.26
C LEU A 53 13.09 7.00 7.09
N TYR A 54 13.36 6.79 8.37
CA TYR A 54 13.94 7.79 9.25
C TYR A 54 15.43 7.51 9.38
N SER A 55 16.28 8.50 9.16
CA SER A 55 17.73 8.40 9.37
C SER A 55 18.21 9.59 10.19
N TYR A 56 19.20 9.37 11.06
CA TYR A 56 19.81 10.45 11.83
C TYR A 56 21.32 10.27 11.97
N CYS A 57 21.99 11.38 12.27
CA CYS A 57 23.38 11.47 12.70
C CYS A 57 23.46 12.57 13.78
N ASP A 58 24.08 12.26 14.91
CA ASP A 58 24.19 13.11 16.09
C ASP A 58 25.62 13.04 16.63
N GLY A 59 26.19 14.16 17.08
CA GLY A 59 27.56 14.22 17.60
C GLY A 59 28.65 14.57 16.57
N MET A 60 28.27 14.97 15.35
CA MET A 60 29.14 15.55 14.31
C MET A 60 29.12 17.10 14.33
N GLY A 61 28.22 17.73 15.09
CA GLY A 61 28.15 19.18 15.20
C GLY A 61 27.38 19.81 14.02
N GLU A 62 28.06 20.55 13.15
CA GLU A 62 27.38 21.22 12.02
C GLU A 62 26.80 20.24 10.99
N ASP A 63 27.32 19.01 10.95
CA ASP A 63 26.86 17.95 10.05
C ASP A 63 25.77 17.04 10.66
N ASP A 64 25.26 17.36 11.86
CA ASP A 64 24.16 16.62 12.48
C ASP A 64 22.88 16.72 11.64
N PHE A 65 22.14 15.61 11.53
CA PHE A 65 20.91 15.59 10.74
C PHE A 65 19.85 14.63 11.27
N GLU A 66 18.60 14.96 10.94
CA GLU A 66 17.45 14.06 11.03
C GLU A 66 16.66 14.16 9.72
N LYS A 67 16.46 13.02 9.04
CA LYS A 67 15.85 12.95 7.71
C LYS A 67 14.69 11.96 7.70
N ILE A 68 13.61 12.36 7.02
CA ILE A 68 12.51 11.46 6.64
C ILE A 68 12.48 11.34 5.12
N GLU A 69 12.52 10.11 4.63
CA GLU A 69 12.45 9.79 3.21
C GLU A 69 11.21 8.91 2.95
N PRO A 70 10.17 9.43 2.27
CA PRO A 70 9.04 8.62 1.85
C PRO A 70 9.48 7.48 0.94
N LEU A 71 8.95 6.28 1.17
CA LEU A 71 9.25 5.10 0.35
C LEU A 71 7.97 4.56 -0.30
N THR A 72 8.11 4.04 -1.52
CA THR A 72 7.08 3.18 -2.12
C THR A 72 7.07 1.81 -1.41
N PRO A 73 5.98 1.03 -1.51
CA PRO A 73 5.94 -0.34 -0.98
C PRO A 73 7.10 -1.20 -1.46
N GLU A 74 7.48 -1.10 -2.74
CA GLU A 74 8.57 -1.86 -3.34
C GLU A 74 9.92 -1.45 -2.76
N GLN A 75 10.15 -0.14 -2.55
CA GLN A 75 11.36 0.36 -1.92
C GLN A 75 11.46 -0.09 -0.45
N ALA A 76 10.35 -0.07 0.28
CA ALA A 76 10.29 -0.55 1.66
C ALA A 76 10.55 -2.06 1.75
N ARG A 77 9.98 -2.85 0.82
CA ARG A 77 10.22 -4.29 0.73
C ARG A 77 11.70 -4.57 0.47
N LYS A 78 12.28 -3.93 -0.56
CA LYS A 78 13.70 -4.07 -0.89
C LYS A 78 14.59 -3.72 0.30
N TRP A 79 14.28 -2.64 1.02
CA TRP A 79 15.04 -2.27 2.22
C TRP A 79 14.96 -3.35 3.31
N LEU A 80 13.80 -3.97 3.52
CA LEU A 80 13.66 -5.09 4.46
C LEU A 80 14.38 -6.35 3.99
N GLU A 81 14.33 -6.68 2.71
CA GLU A 81 15.10 -7.80 2.13
C GLU A 81 16.62 -7.58 2.33
N GLU A 82 17.12 -6.36 2.13
CA GLU A 82 18.55 -6.06 2.26
C GLU A 82 19.03 -6.05 3.72
N ASN A 83 18.20 -5.57 4.66
CA ASN A 83 18.63 -5.30 6.03
C ASN A 83 18.04 -6.25 7.08
N GLN A 84 16.99 -6.98 6.74
CA GLN A 84 16.22 -7.85 7.62
C GLN A 84 15.72 -9.11 6.88
N SER A 85 16.51 -9.64 5.94
CA SER A 85 16.14 -10.85 5.15
C SER A 85 15.77 -12.06 5.99
N SER A 86 16.30 -12.18 7.21
CA SER A 86 15.95 -13.25 8.14
C SER A 86 14.59 -13.08 8.80
N ASN A 87 13.98 -11.90 8.74
CA ASN A 87 12.67 -11.62 9.33
C ASN A 87 11.55 -11.85 8.32
N VAL A 88 11.42 -13.11 7.89
CA VAL A 88 10.46 -13.55 6.87
C VAL A 88 9.02 -13.20 7.27
N ASP A 89 8.63 -13.50 8.51
CA ASP A 89 7.28 -13.25 9.01
C ASP A 89 6.85 -11.77 8.86
N LEU A 90 7.76 -10.83 9.14
CA LEU A 90 7.49 -9.40 8.98
C LEU A 90 7.29 -9.02 7.51
N ILE A 91 8.15 -9.52 6.63
CA ILE A 91 8.09 -9.24 5.19
C ILE A 91 6.78 -9.80 4.62
N GLU A 92 6.45 -11.05 4.95
CA GLU A 92 5.23 -11.70 4.46
C GLU A 92 3.95 -11.10 5.04
N GLN A 93 3.97 -10.64 6.29
CA GLN A 93 2.84 -9.92 6.88
C GLN A 93 2.57 -8.59 6.14
N LEU A 94 3.62 -7.89 5.70
CA LEU A 94 3.49 -6.57 5.08
C LEU A 94 3.18 -6.64 3.57
N PHE A 95 3.80 -7.58 2.86
CA PHE A 95 3.73 -7.67 1.39
C PHE A 95 3.03 -8.94 0.90
N GLY A 96 2.66 -9.85 1.80
CA GLY A 96 2.11 -11.17 1.50
C GLY A 96 3.19 -12.24 1.36
N GLU A 97 2.78 -13.51 1.29
CA GLU A 97 3.70 -14.63 1.03
C GLU A 97 4.58 -14.36 -0.18
N MET A 98 5.89 -14.58 -0.01
CA MET A 98 6.83 -14.38 -1.09
C MET A 98 6.83 -15.62 -1.98
N PRO A 99 6.71 -15.44 -3.32
CA PRO A 99 6.80 -16.56 -4.24
C PRO A 99 8.11 -17.32 -4.04
N GLU A 100 8.07 -18.65 -4.08
CA GLU A 100 9.29 -19.43 -4.20
C GLU A 100 10.05 -18.97 -5.46
N ALA A 101 11.37 -18.88 -5.36
CA ALA A 101 12.22 -18.38 -6.42
C ALA A 101 11.91 -19.10 -7.76
N GLY A 102 11.38 -18.34 -8.73
CA GLY A 102 10.97 -18.86 -10.04
C GLY A 102 9.46 -18.97 -10.28
N SER A 103 8.60 -18.66 -9.31
CA SER A 103 7.15 -18.56 -9.53
C SER A 103 6.73 -17.16 -10.00
N GLY A 104 5.75 -17.09 -10.92
CA GLY A 104 5.35 -15.87 -11.64
C GLY A 104 4.13 -15.13 -11.08
N GLU A 105 3.61 -15.53 -9.93
CA GLU A 105 2.45 -14.88 -9.33
C GLU A 105 2.86 -13.61 -8.58
N VAL A 106 2.13 -12.52 -8.80
CA VAL A 106 2.34 -11.23 -8.12
C VAL A 106 1.12 -10.91 -7.28
N LYS A 107 1.34 -10.63 -5.99
CA LYS A 107 0.29 -10.21 -5.06
C LYS A 107 0.20 -8.69 -4.97
N TYR A 108 -1.02 -8.15 -5.00
CA TYR A 108 -1.28 -6.72 -4.89
C TYR A 108 -2.36 -6.43 -3.84
N THR A 109 -2.09 -5.47 -2.96
CA THR A 109 -3.02 -5.09 -1.88
C THR A 109 -3.68 -3.75 -2.17
N LEU A 110 -5.01 -3.72 -2.24
CA LEU A 110 -5.82 -2.53 -2.54
C LEU A 110 -6.61 -2.07 -1.32
N ARG A 111 -6.59 -0.76 -1.04
CA ARG A 111 -7.60 -0.12 -0.18
C ARG A 111 -8.78 0.31 -1.04
N MET A 112 -9.98 -0.11 -0.65
CA MET A 112 -11.21 0.32 -1.28
C MET A 112 -12.29 0.60 -0.24
N PRO A 113 -13.24 1.52 -0.53
CA PRO A 113 -14.42 1.70 0.31
C PRO A 113 -15.21 0.40 0.47
N GLU A 114 -15.79 0.19 1.65
CA GLU A 114 -16.63 -0.99 1.94
C GLU A 114 -17.79 -1.12 0.92
N SER A 115 -18.41 0.00 0.58
CA SER A 115 -19.48 0.06 -0.43
C SER A 115 -19.05 -0.39 -1.83
N LEU A 116 -17.76 -0.28 -2.18
CA LEU A 116 -17.24 -0.82 -3.45
C LEU A 116 -17.04 -2.33 -3.35
N ARG A 117 -16.43 -2.81 -2.25
CA ARG A 117 -16.23 -4.25 -1.99
C ARG A 117 -17.57 -5.00 -2.02
N ASP A 118 -18.61 -4.45 -1.39
CA ASP A 118 -19.93 -5.08 -1.33
C ASP A 118 -20.58 -5.17 -2.69
N ARG A 119 -20.50 -4.08 -3.49
CA ARG A 119 -21.00 -4.08 -4.87
C ARG A 119 -20.27 -5.10 -5.75
N LEU A 120 -18.94 -5.21 -5.61
CA LEU A 120 -18.15 -6.22 -6.34
C LEU A 120 -18.53 -7.64 -5.90
N THR A 121 -18.73 -7.85 -4.60
CA THR A 121 -19.13 -9.15 -4.04
C THR A 121 -20.51 -9.57 -4.54
N ALA A 122 -21.47 -8.64 -4.58
CA ALA A 122 -22.80 -8.90 -5.13
C ALA A 122 -22.75 -9.26 -6.62
N ARG A 123 -21.92 -8.56 -7.42
CA ARG A 123 -21.71 -8.86 -8.84
C ARG A 123 -21.03 -10.21 -9.06
N ALA A 124 -20.00 -10.53 -8.29
CA ALA A 124 -19.30 -11.81 -8.37
C ALA A 124 -20.25 -12.98 -8.07
N ARG A 125 -21.06 -12.88 -7.01
CA ARG A 125 -22.08 -13.89 -6.67
C ARG A 125 -23.13 -14.06 -7.75
N ALA A 126 -23.59 -12.97 -8.37
CA ALA A 126 -24.54 -13.03 -9.47
C ALA A 126 -23.98 -13.71 -10.74
N ASN A 127 -22.66 -13.86 -10.84
CA ASN A 127 -21.98 -14.57 -11.92
C ASN A 127 -21.41 -15.93 -11.47
N GLU A 128 -21.76 -16.41 -10.26
CA GLU A 128 -21.27 -17.66 -9.68
C GLU A 128 -19.72 -17.74 -9.58
N GLN A 129 -19.07 -16.59 -9.44
CA GLN A 129 -17.62 -16.48 -9.35
C GLN A 129 -17.16 -16.06 -7.96
N SER A 130 -15.94 -16.46 -7.59
CA SER A 130 -15.26 -15.88 -6.44
C SER A 130 -14.97 -14.40 -6.68
N LEU A 131 -14.89 -13.62 -5.61
CA LEU A 131 -14.55 -12.19 -5.72
C LEU A 131 -13.20 -11.99 -6.43
N ASN A 132 -12.21 -12.85 -6.16
CA ASN A 132 -10.91 -12.79 -6.82
C ASN A 132 -11.02 -13.03 -8.33
N ALA A 133 -11.69 -14.12 -8.74
CA ALA A 133 -11.86 -14.45 -10.16
C ALA A 133 -12.62 -13.34 -10.91
N TRP A 134 -13.64 -12.75 -10.26
CA TRP A 134 -14.38 -11.61 -10.81
C TRP A 134 -13.49 -10.38 -10.99
N ILE A 135 -12.67 -10.04 -9.98
CA ILE A 135 -11.74 -8.90 -10.03
C ILE A 135 -10.71 -9.09 -11.13
N ILE A 136 -10.06 -10.26 -11.21
CA ILE A 136 -9.06 -10.55 -12.24
C ILE A 136 -9.68 -10.41 -13.63
N ARG A 137 -10.87 -10.99 -13.87
CA ARG A 137 -11.56 -10.85 -15.15
C ARG A 137 -11.87 -9.39 -15.50
N CYS A 138 -12.30 -8.59 -14.52
CA CYS A 138 -12.53 -7.16 -14.72
C CYS A 138 -11.23 -6.42 -15.06
N LEU A 139 -10.13 -6.73 -14.37
CA LEU A 139 -8.82 -6.13 -14.63
C LEU A 139 -8.29 -6.52 -16.02
N GLU A 140 -8.40 -7.80 -16.40
CA GLU A 140 -8.04 -8.29 -17.73
C GLU A 140 -8.86 -7.62 -18.83
N SER A 141 -10.17 -7.50 -18.63
CA SER A 141 -11.06 -6.82 -19.59
C SER A 141 -10.70 -5.35 -19.73
N CYS A 142 -10.33 -4.66 -18.64
CA CYS A 142 -9.90 -3.27 -18.69
C CYS A 142 -8.53 -3.11 -19.35
N ALA A 143 -7.56 -3.96 -19.01
CA ALA A 143 -6.21 -3.93 -19.58
C ALA A 143 -6.20 -4.31 -21.07
N SER A 144 -7.14 -5.15 -21.50
CA SER A 144 -7.32 -5.52 -22.91
C SER A 144 -8.10 -4.45 -23.70
N ALA A 145 -8.91 -3.62 -23.04
CA ALA A 145 -9.69 -2.56 -23.70
C ALA A 145 -8.82 -1.40 -24.20
N ASP A 146 -7.60 -1.22 -23.67
CA ASP A 146 -6.62 -0.28 -24.23
C ASP A 146 -6.07 -0.73 -25.61
N ALA A 147 -6.39 -1.95 -26.07
CA ALA A 147 -6.08 -2.40 -27.44
C ALA A 147 -7.19 -2.09 -28.46
N THR A 148 -8.36 -1.63 -28.01
CA THR A 148 -9.45 -1.22 -28.91
C THR A 148 -10.17 -0.01 -28.32
N GLU A 149 -9.69 1.17 -28.70
CA GLU A 149 -10.47 2.40 -28.63
C GLU A 149 -11.77 2.22 -29.42
N THR A 150 -12.90 1.96 -28.75
CA THR A 150 -14.23 2.49 -29.12
C THR A 150 -15.34 2.16 -28.09
N GLU A 151 -16.05 3.22 -27.70
CA GLU A 151 -17.45 3.25 -27.22
C GLU A 151 -17.81 2.54 -25.90
N ILE A 152 -17.91 3.34 -24.83
CA ILE A 152 -18.78 3.04 -23.69
C ILE A 152 -20.23 3.04 -24.20
N PRO A 153 -20.95 1.90 -24.21
CA PRO A 153 -22.35 1.91 -24.62
C PRO A 153 -23.21 2.65 -23.58
N PRO A 154 -24.25 3.39 -24.01
CA PRO A 154 -25.10 4.13 -23.09
C PRO A 154 -25.87 3.18 -22.18
N MET A 155 -25.88 3.49 -20.89
CA MET A 155 -26.72 2.84 -19.89
C MET A 155 -28.20 3.16 -20.16
N THR A 156 -28.84 2.40 -21.06
CA THR A 156 -30.31 2.43 -21.22
C THR A 156 -30.93 1.15 -20.70
N GLY A 157 -31.70 1.26 -19.61
CA GLY A 157 -32.37 0.11 -19.02
C GLY A 157 -33.32 0.41 -17.85
N LEU A 158 -33.96 1.58 -17.79
CA LEU A 158 -35.15 1.79 -16.93
C LEU A 158 -36.38 1.87 -17.83
N LYS A 159 -36.96 0.72 -18.17
CA LYS A 159 -38.33 0.67 -18.72
C LYS A 159 -39.30 1.02 -17.60
N GLY A 160 -39.72 2.29 -17.58
CA GLY A 160 -40.84 2.77 -16.80
C GLY A 160 -42.13 2.04 -17.20
N ASN A 161 -42.70 1.34 -16.23
CA ASN A 161 -43.94 0.59 -16.32
C ASN A 161 -45.11 1.58 -16.49
N ARG A 162 -45.67 1.73 -17.71
CA ARG A 162 -46.90 2.50 -17.94
C ARG A 162 -48.11 1.59 -17.76
N ARG A 163 -48.89 1.89 -16.72
CA ARG A 163 -50.14 1.21 -16.35
C ARG A 163 -51.20 1.31 -17.44
N MET A 164 -51.90 0.19 -17.62
CA MET A 164 -53.07 -0.06 -18.46
C MET A 164 -54.36 0.38 -17.73
N GLY A 165 -55.35 0.88 -18.49
CA GLY A 165 -56.77 1.01 -18.11
C GLY A 165 -57.17 2.39 -17.55
N TYR A 166 -58.28 3.04 -17.92
CA TYR A 166 -59.50 2.58 -18.59
C TYR A 166 -60.15 3.70 -19.43
N ARG A 167 -60.82 3.25 -20.49
CA ARG A 167 -61.80 3.97 -21.31
C ARG A 167 -63.14 3.97 -20.58
N THR A 168 -63.84 5.10 -20.51
CA THR A 168 -65.30 5.12 -20.45
C THR A 168 -65.85 6.43 -21.01
N LYS A 169 -66.77 6.23 -21.96
CA LYS A 169 -67.76 7.08 -22.64
C LYS A 169 -67.63 8.59 -22.58
#